data_AF-F2NYE8-F1
#
_entry.id   AF-F2NYE8-F1
#
_cell.length_a   1.000
_cell.length_b   1.000
_cell.length_c   1.000
_cell.angle_alpha   90.00
_cell.angle_beta   90.00
_cell.angle_gamma   90.00
#
_symmetry.space_group_name_H-M   'P 1'
#
loop_
_entity.id
_entity.type
_entity.pdbx_description
1 polymer ?
#
loop_
_entity_poly.entity_id
_entity_poly.type
_entity_poly.pdbx_seq_one_letter_code
_entity_poly.pdbx_strand_id
1 'polypeptide(L)'
;MSKFVSNYNQFLTTMQIKQNYISRKSGIEENKLSRILTGKQSASETDLEVLSTAAGKTLQYFLSPDFNIKTNYPSSATRIAFYAGEPTKKQSNIANNLLELMENVDVILSARDSFLCLEE
;
A
#
# COMPACT_ATOMS: atom_id res chain seq x y z
N MET A 1 -2.29 22.53 -10.42
CA MET A 1 -1.79 21.43 -9.57
C MET A 1 -0.28 21.59 -9.48
N SER A 2 0.32 21.54 -8.28
CA SER A 2 1.77 21.76 -8.15
C SER A 2 2.56 20.59 -8.72
N LYS A 3 3.80 20.85 -9.18
CA LYS A 3 4.69 19.82 -9.74
C LYS A 3 4.92 18.66 -8.75
N PHE A 4 5.09 19.00 -7.47
CA PHE A 4 5.18 18.02 -6.38
C PHE A 4 3.95 17.10 -6.34
N VAL A 5 2.74 17.67 -6.29
CA VAL A 5 1.51 16.87 -6.13
C VAL A 5 1.30 15.94 -7.33
N SER A 6 1.63 16.41 -8.54
CA SER A 6 1.60 15.57 -9.75
C SER A 6 2.55 14.38 -9.63
N ASN A 7 3.81 14.63 -9.30
CA ASN A 7 4.84 13.59 -9.17
C ASN A 7 4.54 12.64 -8.00
N TYR A 8 4.00 13.16 -6.90
CA TYR A 8 3.61 12.39 -5.73
C TYR A 8 2.44 11.44 -6.05
N ASN A 9 1.40 11.93 -6.73
CA ASN A 9 0.27 11.10 -7.15
C ASN A 9 0.71 10.01 -8.15
N GLN A 10 1.61 10.34 -9.08
CA GLN A 10 2.20 9.36 -9.99
C GLN A 10 2.95 8.28 -9.21
N PHE A 11 3.77 8.67 -8.21
CA PHE A 11 4.49 7.74 -7.35
C PHE A 11 3.56 6.80 -6.58
N LEU A 12 2.52 7.34 -5.93
CA LEU A 12 1.57 6.53 -5.19
C LEU A 12 0.85 5.53 -6.09
N THR A 13 0.48 5.95 -7.31
CA THR A 13 -0.20 5.09 -8.28
C THR A 13 0.73 3.99 -8.78
N THR A 14 1.96 4.31 -9.17
CA THR A 14 2.94 3.35 -9.68
C THR A 14 3.38 2.33 -8.62
N MET A 15 3.53 2.77 -7.36
CA MET A 15 3.89 1.89 -6.24
C MET A 15 2.67 1.23 -5.57
N GLN A 16 1.46 1.47 -6.08
CA GLN A 16 0.19 1.01 -5.50
C GLN A 16 0.03 1.32 -4.00
N ILE A 17 0.52 2.48 -3.58
CA ILE A 17 0.42 2.93 -2.19
C ILE A 17 -0.93 3.60 -1.98
N LYS A 18 -1.73 3.06 -1.04
CA LYS A 18 -3.01 3.65 -0.67
C LYS A 18 -2.82 4.96 0.08
N GLN A 19 -3.69 5.92 -0.18
CA GLN A 19 -3.68 7.23 0.48
C GLN A 19 -3.85 7.13 2.00
N ASN A 20 -4.69 6.20 2.48
CA ASN A 20 -4.89 5.98 3.92
C ASN A 20 -3.59 5.55 4.65
N TYR A 21 -2.70 4.83 3.96
CA TYR A 21 -1.40 4.43 4.49
C TYR A 21 -0.51 5.66 4.68
N ILE A 22 -0.44 6.53 3.67
CA ILE A 22 0.29 7.79 3.78
C ILE A 22 -0.28 8.66 4.89
N SER A 23 -1.61 8.79 5.01
CA SER A 23 -2.25 9.54 6.11
C SER A 23 -1.80 9.03 7.47
N ARG A 24 -1.86 7.70 7.70
CA ARG A 24 -1.42 7.08 8.97
C ARG A 24 0.06 7.28 9.25
N LYS A 25 0.90 7.19 8.21
CA LYS A 25 2.37 7.28 8.35
C LYS A 25 2.86 8.72 8.52
N SER A 26 2.20 9.67 7.87
CA SER A 26 2.51 11.11 7.94
C SER A 26 1.90 11.79 9.16
N GLY A 27 0.83 11.24 9.74
CA GLY A 27 0.01 11.91 10.75
C GLY A 27 -0.92 12.98 10.17
N ILE A 28 -0.96 13.16 8.85
CA ILE A 28 -1.86 14.10 8.19
C ILE A 28 -3.25 13.46 8.11
N GLU A 29 -4.28 14.19 8.58
CA GLU A 29 -5.67 13.76 8.47
C GLU A 29 -6.05 13.43 7.02
N GLU A 30 -6.78 12.34 6.80
CA GLU A 30 -7.14 11.84 5.47
C GLU A 30 -7.88 12.88 4.62
N ASN A 31 -8.75 13.69 5.24
CA ASN A 31 -9.45 14.79 4.59
C ASN A 31 -8.49 15.90 4.13
N LYS A 32 -7.55 16.30 5.00
CA LYS A 32 -6.52 17.30 4.66
C LYS A 32 -5.63 16.77 3.53
N LEU A 33 -5.19 15.51 3.63
CA LEU A 33 -4.39 14.86 2.60
C LEU A 33 -5.12 14.83 1.25
N SER A 34 -6.40 14.45 1.25
CA SER A 34 -7.23 14.40 0.04
C SER A 34 -7.34 15.77 -0.63
N ARG A 35 -7.55 16.83 0.16
CA ARG A 35 -7.61 18.22 -0.35
C ARG A 35 -6.27 18.67 -0.94
N ILE A 36 -5.15 18.28 -0.34
CA ILE A 36 -3.81 18.56 -0.86
C ILE A 36 -3.57 17.81 -2.19
N LEU A 37 -3.85 16.50 -2.22
CA LEU A 37 -3.61 15.66 -3.40
C LEU A 37 -4.54 15.99 -4.58
N THR A 38 -5.71 16.55 -4.32
CA THR A 38 -6.64 17.06 -5.34
C THR A 38 -6.37 18.52 -5.73
N GLY A 39 -5.43 19.19 -5.06
CA GLY A 39 -5.09 20.59 -5.33
C GLY A 39 -6.12 21.61 -4.85
N LYS A 40 -7.10 21.20 -4.02
CA LYS A 40 -8.08 22.10 -3.39
C LYS A 40 -7.47 22.94 -2.26
N GLN A 41 -6.37 22.47 -1.69
CA GLN A 41 -5.63 23.16 -0.63
C GLN A 41 -4.15 23.21 -0.97
N SER A 42 -3.52 24.37 -0.76
CA SER A 42 -2.07 24.52 -0.84
C SER A 42 -1.40 23.81 0.33
N ALA A 43 -0.42 22.95 0.06
CA ALA A 43 0.41 22.33 1.08
C ALA A 43 1.47 23.33 1.58
N SER A 44 1.73 23.34 2.88
CA SER A 44 2.90 24.04 3.44
C SER A 44 4.19 23.26 3.11
N GLU A 45 5.34 23.91 3.20
CA GLU A 45 6.64 23.24 3.04
C GLU A 45 6.80 22.07 4.01
N THR A 46 6.37 22.26 5.26
CA THR A 46 6.35 21.19 6.29
C THR A 46 5.47 20.03 5.89
N ASP A 47 4.28 20.29 5.31
CA ASP A 47 3.40 19.23 4.81
C ASP A 47 4.08 18.44 3.68
N LEU A 48 4.79 19.13 2.77
CA LEU A 48 5.52 18.48 1.67
C LEU A 48 6.68 17.61 2.17
N GLU A 49 7.44 18.09 3.14
CA GLU A 49 8.53 17.32 3.77
C GLU A 49 8.00 16.07 4.46
N VAL A 50 6.94 16.21 5.27
CA VAL A 50 6.29 15.10 5.97
C VAL A 50 5.76 14.06 4.97
N LEU A 51 5.13 14.50 3.88
CA LEU A 51 4.63 13.60 2.84
C LEU A 51 5.75 12.86 2.11
N SER A 52 6.84 13.56 1.79
CA SER A 52 8.00 12.95 1.16
C SER A 52 8.63 11.89 2.07
N THR A 53 8.79 12.23 3.35
CA THR A 53 9.32 11.33 4.38
C THR A 53 8.41 10.11 4.57
N ALA A 54 7.08 10.30 4.58
CA ALA A 54 6.12 9.19 4.65
C ALA A 54 6.23 8.27 3.42
N ALA A 55 6.50 8.82 2.24
CA ALA A 55 6.77 8.06 1.02
C ALA A 55 8.19 7.44 0.99
N GLY A 56 9.04 7.71 1.97
CA GLY A 56 10.41 7.18 2.05
C GLY A 56 11.36 7.78 1.02
N LYS A 57 11.08 9.00 0.55
CA LYS A 57 11.89 9.74 -0.42
C LYS A 57 12.14 11.15 0.10
N THR A 58 13.13 11.84 -0.45
CA THR A 58 13.38 13.24 -0.10
C THR A 58 12.39 14.16 -0.81
N LEU A 59 12.15 15.35 -0.25
CA LEU A 59 11.38 16.40 -0.90
C LEU A 59 11.90 16.68 -2.32
N GLN A 60 13.23 16.77 -2.46
CA GLN A 60 13.92 17.01 -3.72
C GLN A 60 13.59 15.95 -4.77
N TYR A 61 13.42 14.68 -4.40
CA TYR A 61 13.07 13.60 -5.34
C TYR A 61 11.79 13.94 -6.14
N PHE A 62 10.77 14.49 -5.47
CA PHE A 62 9.51 14.86 -6.12
C PHE A 62 9.56 16.22 -6.83
N LEU A 63 10.52 17.08 -6.49
CA LEU A 63 10.71 18.39 -7.14
C LEU A 63 11.67 18.32 -8.34
N SER A 64 12.46 17.26 -8.45
CA SER A 64 13.46 17.07 -9.50
C SER A 64 12.88 17.28 -10.90
N PRO A 65 13.66 17.89 -11.82
CA PRO A 65 13.31 18.00 -13.23
C PRO A 65 13.14 16.63 -13.88
N ASP A 66 14.03 15.69 -13.56
CA ASP A 66 14.06 14.34 -14.12
C ASP A 66 13.36 13.32 -13.20
N PHE A 67 12.13 13.63 -12.79
CA PHE A 67 11.35 12.72 -11.95
C PHE A 67 11.09 11.40 -12.70
N ASN A 68 11.65 10.31 -12.19
CA ASN A 68 11.46 8.98 -12.73
C ASN A 68 11.26 7.97 -11.59
N ILE A 69 10.24 7.14 -11.73
CA ILE A 69 9.89 6.08 -10.80
C ILE A 69 10.57 4.81 -11.28
N LYS A 70 11.72 4.47 -10.68
CA LYS A 70 12.40 3.21 -10.95
C LYS A 70 11.61 2.06 -10.32
N THR A 71 10.75 1.42 -11.09
CA THR A 71 10.10 0.17 -10.71
C THR A 71 11.07 -0.99 -10.94
N ASN A 72 11.97 -1.23 -9.97
CA ASN A 72 12.76 -2.47 -9.92
C ASN A 72 11.89 -3.68 -9.50
N TYR A 73 10.66 -3.77 -10.00
CA TYR A 73 9.87 -4.98 -9.91
C TYR A 73 10.13 -5.76 -11.19
N PRO A 74 10.94 -6.83 -11.16
CA PRO A 74 10.96 -7.74 -12.29
C PRO A 74 9.51 -8.22 -12.50
N SER A 75 9.05 -8.15 -13.75
CA SER A 75 7.71 -8.56 -14.21
C SER A 75 7.40 -10.06 -13.98
N SER A 76 8.27 -10.79 -13.31
CA SER A 76 8.09 -12.15 -12.84
C SER A 76 8.23 -12.12 -11.33
N ALA A 77 7.20 -12.55 -10.61
CA ALA A 77 7.18 -12.70 -9.16
C ALA A 77 8.56 -13.12 -8.60
N THR A 78 9.36 -12.17 -8.10
CA THR A 78 10.52 -12.50 -7.28
C THR A 78 9.95 -13.12 -6.03
N ARG A 79 9.84 -14.44 -6.02
CA ARG A 79 9.57 -15.21 -4.82
C ARG A 79 10.78 -14.99 -3.92
N ILE A 80 10.68 -14.00 -3.04
CA ILE A 80 11.65 -13.84 -1.96
C ILE A 80 11.37 -14.99 -0.99
N ALA A 81 12.07 -16.11 -1.19
CA ALA A 81 12.07 -17.21 -0.26
C ALA A 81 13.02 -16.83 0.89
N PHE A 82 12.45 -16.44 2.03
CA PHE A 82 13.21 -16.32 3.27
C PHE A 82 13.33 -17.71 3.89
N TYR A 83 14.54 -18.27 3.90
CA TYR A 83 14.82 -19.46 4.70
C TYR A 83 15.01 -19.03 6.17
N ALA A 84 13.98 -19.25 6.99
CA ALA A 84 13.97 -18.89 8.41
C ALA A 84 14.53 -20.00 9.33
N GLY A 85 15.18 -21.02 8.76
CA GLY A 85 15.56 -22.26 9.45
C GLY A 85 14.47 -23.34 9.37
N GLU A 86 14.71 -24.48 10.01
CA GLU A 86 13.70 -25.53 10.13
C GLU A 86 12.53 -25.03 10.99
N PRO A 87 11.29 -25.08 10.49
CA PRO A 87 10.15 -24.63 11.27
C PRO A 87 9.95 -25.55 12.48
N THR A 88 9.72 -24.94 13.65
CA THR A 88 9.26 -25.70 14.81
C THR A 88 7.92 -26.36 14.52
N LYS A 89 7.59 -27.46 15.22
CA LYS A 89 6.31 -28.17 15.06
C LYS A 89 5.09 -27.24 15.15
N LYS A 90 5.15 -26.21 16.01
CA LYS A 90 4.10 -25.19 16.14
C LYS A 90 3.98 -24.29 14.90
N GLN A 91 5.11 -23.84 14.35
CA GLN A 91 5.13 -23.02 13.14
C GLN A 91 4.66 -23.80 11.92
N SER A 92 5.05 -25.08 11.82
CA SER A 92 4.59 -25.98 10.76
C SER A 92 3.07 -26.18 10.81
N ASN A 93 2.50 -26.42 12.00
CA ASN A 93 1.05 -26.51 12.16
C ASN A 93 0.34 -25.20 11.77
N ILE A 94 0.87 -24.04 12.16
CA ILE A 94 0.28 -22.74 11.80
C ILE A 94 0.32 -22.54 10.27
N ALA A 95 1.43 -22.88 9.62
CA ALA A 95 1.56 -22.78 8.17
C ALA A 95 0.58 -23.69 7.43
N ASN A 96 0.42 -24.93 7.89
CA ASN A 96 -0.52 -25.89 7.30
C ASN A 96 -1.98 -25.42 7.46
N ASN A 97 -2.36 -24.92 8.63
CA ASN A 97 -3.70 -24.36 8.84
C ASN A 97 -3.95 -23.14 7.95
N LEU A 98 -2.92 -22.32 7.70
CA LEU A 98 -3.04 -21.17 6.81
C LEU A 98 -3.21 -21.61 5.34
N LEU A 99 -2.49 -22.65 4.91
CA LEU A 99 -2.65 -23.26 3.59
C LEU A 99 -4.05 -23.81 3.42
N GLU A 100 -4.53 -24.60 4.39
CA GLU A 100 -5.89 -25.16 4.38
C GLU A 100 -6.96 -24.05 4.32
N LEU A 101 -6.77 -22.96 5.05
CA LEU A 101 -7.65 -21.80 4.96
C LEU A 101 -7.64 -21.22 3.55
N MET A 102 -6.46 -20.97 2.96
CA MET A 102 -6.35 -20.39 1.62
C MET A 102 -6.94 -21.29 0.52
N GLU A 103 -6.77 -22.61 0.64
CA GLU A 103 -7.38 -23.58 -0.27
C GLU A 103 -8.91 -23.57 -0.20
N ASN A 104 -9.46 -23.30 0.99
CA ASN A 104 -10.90 -23.29 1.24
C ASN A 104 -11.51 -21.86 1.35
N VAL A 105 -10.74 -20.82 1.01
CA VAL A 105 -11.21 -19.42 1.12
C VAL A 105 -12.43 -19.19 0.24
N ASP A 106 -12.48 -19.80 -0.94
CA ASP A 106 -13.61 -19.64 -1.86
C ASP A 106 -14.90 -20.23 -1.27
N VAL A 107 -14.80 -21.37 -0.57
CA VAL A 107 -15.94 -21.98 0.14
C VAL A 107 -16.41 -21.08 1.28
N ILE A 108 -15.49 -20.49 2.05
CA ILE A 108 -15.82 -19.59 3.17
C ILE A 108 -16.44 -18.28 2.68
N LEU A 109 -15.91 -17.71 1.59
CA LEU A 109 -16.42 -16.46 1.03
C LEU A 109 -17.75 -16.68 0.29
N SER A 110 -17.89 -17.77 -0.46
CA SER A 110 -19.13 -18.17 -1.13
C SER A 110 -20.20 -18.62 -0.14
N ALA A 111 -19.81 -19.09 1.06
CA ALA A 111 -20.78 -19.45 2.09
C ALA A 111 -21.65 -18.25 2.49
N ARG A 112 -21.14 -17.01 2.41
CA ARG A 112 -21.91 -15.80 2.72
C ARG A 112 -23.14 -15.65 1.81
N ASP A 113 -23.03 -16.02 0.54
CA ASP A 113 -24.16 -15.98 -0.39
C ASP A 113 -25.14 -17.14 -0.12
N SER A 114 -24.65 -18.31 0.29
CA SER A 114 -25.52 -19.44 0.66
C SER A 114 -26.29 -19.26 1.98
N PHE A 115 -25.74 -18.54 2.96
CA PHE A 115 -26.45 -18.22 4.21
C PHE A 115 -27.53 -17.16 4.01
N LEU A 116 -27.38 -16.27 3.01
CA LEU A 116 -28.39 -15.26 2.67
C LEU A 116 -29.54 -15.85 1.83
N CYS A 117 -29.33 -16.95 1.11
CA CYS A 117 -30.39 -17.65 0.37
C CYS A 117 -31.29 -18.56 1.23
N LEU A 118 -31.08 -18.64 2.55
CA LEU A 118 -31.93 -19.44 3.46
C LEU A 118 -32.93 -18.59 4.25
N GLU A 119 -32.98 -17.27 4.02
CA GLU A 119 -33.94 -16.34 4.66
C GLU A 119 -34.99 -15.75 3.68
N GLU A 120 -35.30 -16.42 2.57
CA GLU A 120 -36.49 -16.13 1.73
C GLU A 120 -37.52 -17.26 1.76
#